data_AF-A0A239Q2Z8-F1
#
_entry.id   AF-A0A239Q2Z8-F1
#
_cell.length_a   1.000
_cell.length_b   1.000
_cell.length_c   1.000
_cell.angle_alpha   90.00
_cell.angle_beta   90.00
_cell.angle_gamma   90.00
#
_symmetry.space_group_name_H-M   'P 1'
#
loop_
_entity.id
_entity.type
_entity.pdbx_description
1 polymer ?
#
loop_
_entity_poly.entity_id
_entity_poly.type
_entity_poly.pdbx_seq_one_letter_code
_entity_poly.pdbx_strand_id
1 'polypeptide(L)' 'MGWVMMSKRELNRVEVLAQVGDGRLTVDNAAPLLDLTRRQIFRLLKRY' A
#
# COMPACT_ATOMS: atom_id res chain seq x y z
N MET A 1 -4.47 11.32 23.05
CA MET A 1 -4.50 10.70 21.71
C MET A 1 -3.17 10.99 21.02
N GLY A 2 -2.24 10.03 21.07
CA GLY A 2 -0.88 10.24 20.55
C GLY A 2 -0.88 10.32 19.02
N TRP A 3 -0.34 11.40 18.47
CA TRP A 3 -0.14 11.55 17.04
C TRP A 3 0.95 10.57 16.60
N VAL A 4 0.57 9.54 15.85
CA VAL A 4 1.56 8.66 15.23
C VAL A 4 2.14 9.41 14.04
N MET A 5 3.38 9.86 14.18
CA MET A 5 4.12 10.46 13.06
C MET A 5 4.53 9.35 12.10
N MET A 6 3.91 9.29 10.93
CA MET A 6 4.27 8.35 9.88
C MET A 6 5.36 8.94 8.99
N SER A 7 6.32 8.09 8.58
CA SER A 7 7.26 8.48 7.55
C SER A 7 6.55 8.69 6.21
N LYS A 8 7.12 9.53 5.33
CA LYS A 8 6.62 9.71 3.96
C LYS A 8 6.49 8.39 3.20
N ARG A 9 7.40 7.43 3.47
CA ARG A 9 7.38 6.08 2.88
C ARG A 9 6.18 5.27 3.37
N GLU A 10 5.87 5.32 4.66
CA GLU A 10 4.69 4.63 5.22
C GLU A 10 3.39 5.25 4.71
N LEU A 11 3.32 6.58 4.59
CA LEU A 11 2.17 7.26 3.99
C LEU A 11 1.97 6.83 2.53
N ASN A 12 3.03 6.83 1.71
CA ASN A 12 2.98 6.35 0.33
C ASN A 12 2.48 4.89 0.27
N ARG A 13 2.92 4.04 1.20
CA ARG A 13 2.47 2.65 1.24
C ARG A 13 0.98 2.53 1.54
N VAL A 14 0.47 3.27 2.53
CA VAL A 14 -0.95 3.25 2.88
C VAL A 14 -1.80 3.75 1.72
N GLU A 15 -1.42 4.87 1.11
CA GLU A 15 -2.15 5.47 -0.01
C GLU A 15 -2.26 4.51 -1.21
N VAL A 16 -1.14 3.93 -1.63
CA VAL A 16 -1.13 2.98 -2.75
C VAL A 16 -1.96 1.73 -2.42
N LEU A 17 -1.87 1.19 -1.21
CA LEU A 17 -2.66 0.01 -0.81
C LEU A 17 -4.16 0.32 -0.74
N ALA A 18 -4.55 1.51 -0.28
CA ALA A 18 -5.94 1.95 -0.26
C ALA A 18 -6.50 2.02 -1.69
N GLN A 19 -5.78 2.62 -2.63
CA GLN A 19 -6.19 2.68 -4.04
C GLN A 19 -6.35 1.29 -4.67
N VAL A 20 -5.49 0.33 -4.30
CA VAL A 20 -5.64 -1.06 -4.75
C VAL A 20 -6.85 -1.74 -4.14
N GLY A 21 -7.08 -1.55 -2.83
CA GLY A 21 -8.27 -2.08 -2.14
C GLY A 21 -9.58 -1.55 -2.73
N ASP A 22 -9.59 -0.28 -3.13
CA ASP A 22 -10.73 0.38 -3.78
C ASP A 22 -10.88 0.04 -5.27
N GLY A 23 -9.97 -0.76 -5.84
CA GLY A 23 -9.96 -1.11 -7.27
C GLY A 23 -9.57 0.04 -8.21
N ARG A 24 -9.10 1.18 -7.67
CA ARG A 24 -8.64 2.35 -8.44
C ARG A 24 -7.24 2.18 -9.02
N LEU A 25 -6.45 1.26 -8.45
CA LEU A 25 -5.12 0.91 -8.91
C LEU A 25 -4.98 -0.61 -8.99
N THR A 26 -4.40 -1.13 -10.08
CA THR A 26 -4.16 -2.57 -10.19
C THR A 26 -2.96 -2.98 -9.34
N VAL A 27 -2.94 -4.23 -8.88
CA VAL A 27 -1.79 -4.80 -8.16
C VAL A 27 -0.51 -4.74 -9.00
N ASP A 28 -0.62 -4.86 -10.32
CA ASP A 28 0.50 -4.73 -11.26
C ASP A 28 1.11 -3.34 -11.26
N ASN A 29 0.26 -2.31 -11.27
CA ASN A 29 0.72 -0.93 -11.28
C ASN A 29 1.23 -0.50 -9.89
N ALA A 30 0.73 -1.11 -8.81
CA ALA A 30 1.16 -0.83 -7.44
C ALA A 30 2.52 -1.45 -7.09
N ALA A 31 2.87 -2.59 -7.69
CA ALA A 31 4.14 -3.31 -7.46
C ALA A 31 5.38 -2.42 -7.60
N PRO A 32 5.61 -1.72 -8.73
CA PRO A 32 6.77 -0.85 -8.88
C PRO A 32 6.73 0.39 -7.99
N LEU A 33 5.54 0.89 -7.60
CA LEU A 33 5.41 2.08 -6.73
C LEU A 33 5.84 1.81 -5.28
N LEU A 34 5.76 0.56 -4.84
CA LEU A 34 6.12 0.13 -3.49
C LEU A 34 7.43 -0.66 -3.42
N ASP A 35 8.03 -0.96 -4.57
CA ASP A 35 9.15 -1.88 -4.69
C ASP A 35 8.81 -3.26 -4.08
N LEU A 36 7.63 -3.79 -4.44
CA LEU A 36 7.08 -5.04 -3.94
C LEU A 36 6.61 -5.95 -5.07
N THR A 37 6.71 -7.24 -4.84
CA THR A 37 6.08 -8.25 -5.70
C THR A 37 4.55 -8.24 -5.52
N ARG A 38 3.83 -8.68 -6.55
CA ARG A 38 2.37 -8.89 -6.48
C ARG A 38 1.94 -9.72 -5.27
N ARG A 39 2.70 -10.77 -4.94
CA ARG A 39 2.46 -11.64 -3.78
C ARG A 39 2.63 -10.90 -2.46
N GLN A 40 3.59 -9.98 -2.35
CA GLN A 40 3.72 -9.12 -1.16
C GLN A 40 2.53 -8.18 -1.01
N ILE A 41 2.06 -7.58 -2.11
CA ILE A 41 0.88 -6.71 -2.09
C ILE A 41 -0.37 -7.49 -1.66
N PHE A 42 -0.66 -8.65 -2.24
CA PHE A 42 -1.80 -9.47 -1.80
C PHE A 42 -1.72 -9.87 -0.33
N ARG A 43 -0.53 -10.13 0.20
CA ARG A 43 -0.36 -10.39 1.65
C ARG A 43 -0.61 -9.15 2.50
N LEU A 44 -0.25 -7.97 2.03
CA LEU A 44 -0.51 -6.71 2.72
C LEU A 44 -2.00 -6.39 2.70
N LEU A 45 -2.68 -6.52 1.56
CA LEU A 45 -4.12 -6.28 1.43
C LEU A 45 -4.98 -7.20 2.30
N LYS A 46 -4.48 -8.38 2.70
CA LYS A 46 -5.17 -9.25 3.66
C LYS A 46 -5.03 -8.81 5.12
N ARG A 47 -4.09 -7.90 5.40
CA ARG A 47 -3.80 -7.39 6.76
C ARG A 47 -4.42 -6.01 7.01
N TYR A 48 -4.75 -5.29 5.94
CA TYR A 48 -5.47 -4.02 5.95
C TYR A 48 -6.95 -4.30 5.72
#